data_AF-A0A5K7XA38-F1
#
_entry.id   AF-A0A5K7XA38-F1
#
_cell.length_a   1.000
_cell.length_b   1.000
_cell.length_c   1.000
_cell.angle_alpha   90.00
_cell.angle_beta   90.00
_cell.angle_gamma   90.00
#
_symmetry.space_group_name_H-M   'P 1'
#
loop_
_entity.id
_entity.type
_entity.pdbx_description
1 polymer ?
#
loop_
_entity_poly.entity_id
_entity_poly.type
_entity_poly.pdbx_seq_one_letter_code
_entity_poly.pdbx_strand_id
1 'polypeptide(L)'
;MRFSTAAFASIVCSSLVLSPVDAREWADKSGEYSLEADLVSFDDEVVVLRRGDHELAAFAIADLSDADREYLKSKEAEESSTKSLDAAQEWTLKSGLTIKGKVVDFADRDVTIDRRRNRIFVNDRLMNNLPEFYQQIVPQLVAHEGKIAQANGRELRRWLIAEGDKPQTFHVQGIVIEAESGDEFAVPFFLLSDADLKLLQPGWEKWLAAHAKQDYEAEEDMGFLLRSLAAARQQDEQVQRQIALLQLNMQAIQAGVTSLWEVTLYPAAGKFGPPLWVVVTGRNNLEAVDAAMKQYPGHVAGPVRRVSRRR
;
A
#
# COMPACT_ATOMS: atom_id res chain seq x y z
N MET A 1 11.93 39.52 -67.95
CA MET A 1 12.74 38.64 -67.08
C MET A 1 12.84 39.27 -65.69
N ARG A 2 12.01 38.82 -64.74
CA ARG A 2 12.26 38.92 -63.29
C ARG A 2 11.56 37.72 -62.64
N PHE A 3 12.36 36.83 -62.05
CA PHE A 3 11.90 35.69 -61.26
C PHE A 3 11.54 36.19 -59.86
N SER A 4 10.38 35.79 -59.32
CA SER A 4 10.06 35.90 -57.90
C SER A 4 9.97 34.50 -57.30
N THR A 5 10.81 34.33 -56.29
CA THR A 5 11.06 33.17 -55.43
C THR A 5 9.82 32.77 -54.62
N ALA A 6 9.50 31.47 -54.61
CA ALA A 6 8.60 30.86 -53.65
C ALA A 6 9.42 30.19 -52.54
N ALA A 7 9.22 30.60 -51.29
CA ALA A 7 9.84 30.00 -50.11
C ALA A 7 8.87 28.95 -49.53
N PHE A 8 9.30 27.69 -49.51
CA PHE A 8 8.64 26.60 -48.78
C PHE A 8 9.03 26.70 -47.31
N ALA A 9 8.06 26.99 -46.43
CA ALA A 9 8.23 26.88 -44.99
C ALA A 9 7.90 25.43 -44.56
N SER A 10 8.93 24.67 -44.21
CA SER A 10 8.80 23.33 -43.64
C SER A 10 8.50 23.45 -42.15
N ILE A 11 7.28 23.14 -41.74
CA ILE A 11 6.89 23.06 -40.33
C ILE A 11 7.43 21.75 -39.76
N VAL A 12 8.46 21.85 -38.92
CA VAL A 12 8.91 20.74 -38.07
C VAL A 12 7.94 20.64 -36.90
N CYS A 13 7.04 19.67 -36.95
CA CYS A 13 6.25 19.25 -35.78
C CYS A 13 7.20 18.56 -34.79
N SER A 14 7.74 19.32 -33.85
CA SER A 14 8.32 18.78 -32.62
C SER A 14 7.19 18.20 -31.77
N SER A 15 7.01 16.89 -31.85
CA SER A 15 6.22 16.12 -30.88
C SER A 15 6.90 16.23 -29.51
N LEU A 16 6.30 17.01 -28.61
CA LEU A 16 6.58 16.96 -27.19
C LEU A 16 6.18 15.57 -26.69
N VAL A 17 7.17 14.72 -26.42
CA VAL A 17 6.96 13.53 -25.60
C VAL A 17 6.75 14.05 -24.18
N LEU A 18 5.50 14.05 -23.71
CA LEU A 18 5.22 14.19 -22.29
C LEU A 18 5.73 12.91 -21.62
N SER A 19 6.93 12.96 -21.03
CA SER A 19 7.33 11.96 -20.06
C SER A 19 6.40 12.07 -18.86
N PRO A 20 5.79 10.97 -18.38
CA PRO A 20 5.20 10.96 -17.06
C PRO A 20 6.31 11.26 -16.05
N VAL A 21 5.98 12.07 -15.06
CA VAL A 21 6.89 12.54 -14.00
C VAL A 21 7.52 11.34 -13.27
N ASP A 22 8.85 11.30 -13.27
CA ASP A 22 9.80 10.53 -12.42
C ASP A 22 9.92 9.00 -12.53
N ALA A 23 9.59 8.40 -13.68
CA ALA A 23 10.06 7.05 -13.96
C ALA A 23 11.60 7.03 -14.08
N ARG A 24 12.29 6.39 -13.13
CA ARG A 24 13.76 6.25 -13.08
C ARG A 24 14.16 4.80 -13.34
N GLU A 25 15.34 4.62 -13.94
CA GLU A 25 16.01 3.33 -13.99
C GLU A 25 16.69 3.05 -12.64
N TRP A 26 16.16 2.08 -11.90
CA TRP A 26 16.73 1.54 -10.66
C TRP A 26 17.59 0.33 -10.99
N ALA A 27 18.75 0.21 -10.36
CA ALA A 27 19.67 -0.89 -10.56
C ALA A 27 19.97 -1.64 -9.27
N ASP A 28 20.28 -2.93 -9.40
CA ASP A 28 20.76 -3.72 -8.29
C ASP A 28 22.23 -3.41 -7.96
N LYS A 29 22.73 -3.94 -6.84
CA LYS A 29 24.12 -3.78 -6.41
C LYS A 29 25.15 -4.27 -7.43
N SER A 30 24.79 -5.19 -8.32
CA SER A 30 25.70 -5.66 -9.38
C SER A 30 25.70 -4.75 -10.61
N GLY A 31 24.65 -3.95 -10.82
CA GLY A 31 24.46 -3.10 -11.98
C GLY A 31 24.09 -3.86 -13.26
N GLU A 32 23.92 -5.18 -13.18
CA GLU A 32 23.54 -6.03 -14.32
C GLU A 32 22.03 -5.99 -14.59
N TYR A 33 21.24 -5.69 -13.56
CA TYR A 33 19.78 -5.65 -13.62
C TYR A 33 19.30 -4.26 -13.37
N SER A 34 18.34 -3.85 -14.19
CA SER A 34 17.64 -2.60 -14.00
C SER A 34 16.15 -2.75 -14.19
N LEU A 35 15.42 -1.88 -13.50
CA LEU A 35 13.98 -1.77 -13.52
C LEU A 35 13.62 -0.29 -13.69
N GLU A 36 12.79 0.00 -14.67
CA GLU A 36 12.18 1.32 -14.80
C GLU A 36 10.94 1.38 -13.88
N ALA A 37 10.96 2.31 -12.92
CA ALA A 37 9.90 2.47 -11.94
C ALA A 37 9.88 3.88 -11.32
N ASP A 38 8.71 4.29 -10.88
CA ASP A 38 8.48 5.50 -10.09
C ASP A 38 8.78 5.21 -8.61
N LEU A 39 9.40 6.17 -7.93
CA LEU A 39 9.53 6.14 -6.47
C LEU A 39 8.16 6.39 -5.84
N VAL A 40 7.70 5.47 -4.98
CA VAL A 40 6.49 5.69 -4.16
C VAL A 40 6.89 6.23 -2.80
N SER A 41 7.77 5.51 -2.11
CA SER A 41 8.22 5.83 -0.75
C SER A 41 9.48 5.04 -0.42
N PHE A 42 10.17 5.42 0.65
CA PHE A 42 11.25 4.65 1.26
C PHE A 42 11.39 5.01 2.74
N ASP A 43 11.99 4.12 3.50
CA ASP A 43 12.50 4.34 4.86
C ASP A 43 14.00 4.03 4.91
N ASP A 44 14.54 3.69 6.09
CA ASP A 44 15.96 3.37 6.26
C ASP A 44 16.36 2.01 5.67
N GLU A 45 15.42 1.08 5.51
CA GLU A 45 15.70 -0.31 5.12
C GLU A 45 15.14 -0.68 3.74
N VAL A 46 13.98 -0.12 3.38
CA VAL A 46 13.16 -0.55 2.25
C VAL A 46 12.80 0.63 1.36
N VAL A 47 12.86 0.41 0.05
CA VAL A 47 12.27 1.29 -0.96
C VAL A 47 11.06 0.62 -1.60
N VAL A 48 9.98 1.39 -1.81
CA VAL A 48 8.80 0.95 -2.54
C VAL A 48 8.74 1.67 -3.87
N LEU A 49 8.67 0.87 -4.94
CA LEU A 49 8.69 1.32 -6.32
C LEU A 49 7.41 0.88 -7.03
N ARG A 50 6.85 1.76 -7.88
CA ARG A 50 5.75 1.45 -8.78
C ARG A 50 6.25 1.33 -10.19
N ARG A 51 5.97 0.21 -10.82
CA ARG A 51 6.36 -0.05 -12.21
C ARG A 51 5.36 0.55 -13.19
N GLY A 52 5.75 0.65 -14.46
CA GLY A 52 4.87 1.11 -15.54
C GLY A 52 3.65 0.21 -15.82
N ASP A 53 3.57 -0.99 -15.22
CA ASP A 53 2.40 -1.86 -15.23
C ASP A 53 1.52 -1.75 -13.98
N HIS A 54 1.74 -0.70 -13.18
CA HIS A 54 0.96 -0.36 -11.98
C HIS A 54 1.14 -1.36 -10.82
N GLU A 55 2.11 -2.28 -10.92
CA GLU A 55 2.47 -3.17 -9.82
C GLU A 55 3.49 -2.52 -8.87
N LEU A 56 3.36 -2.82 -7.58
CA LEU A 56 4.24 -2.33 -6.52
C LEU A 56 5.26 -3.39 -6.10
N ALA A 57 6.52 -3.00 -6.01
CA ALA A 57 7.57 -3.81 -5.41
C ALA A 57 8.28 -3.07 -4.29
N ALA A 58 8.58 -3.80 -3.22
CA ALA A 58 9.47 -3.37 -2.16
C ALA A 58 10.82 -4.09 -2.28
N PHE A 59 11.92 -3.32 -2.14
CA PHE A 59 13.30 -3.79 -2.20
C PHE A 59 14.04 -3.35 -0.95
N ALA A 60 14.93 -4.20 -0.43
CA ALA A 60 15.90 -3.76 0.56
C ALA A 60 16.85 -2.74 -0.10
N ILE A 61 17.06 -1.59 0.54
CA ILE A 61 17.97 -0.54 0.08
C ILE A 61 19.41 -1.07 -0.04
N ALA A 62 19.77 -2.05 0.80
CA ALA A 62 21.05 -2.75 0.75
C ALA A 62 21.30 -3.50 -0.58
N ASP A 63 20.25 -3.90 -1.30
CA ASP A 63 20.36 -4.61 -2.57
C ASP A 63 20.38 -3.68 -3.80
N LEU A 64 20.20 -2.37 -3.60
CA LEU A 64 20.29 -1.37 -4.67
C LEU A 64 21.74 -1.02 -5.03
N SER A 65 21.92 -0.40 -6.19
CA SER A 65 23.19 0.18 -6.63
C SER A 65 23.63 1.34 -5.74
N ASP A 66 24.94 1.64 -5.72
CA ASP A 66 25.47 2.82 -5.01
C ASP A 66 24.82 4.13 -5.47
N ALA A 67 24.56 4.25 -6.77
CA ALA A 67 23.96 5.45 -7.37
C ALA A 67 22.51 5.66 -6.93
N ASP A 68 21.75 4.57 -6.74
CA ASP A 68 20.37 4.65 -6.28
C ASP A 68 20.29 4.87 -4.77
N ARG A 69 21.19 4.25 -4.00
CA ARG A 69 21.33 4.56 -2.57
C ARG A 69 21.68 6.01 -2.31
N GLU A 70 22.53 6.61 -3.14
CA GLU A 70 22.88 8.02 -2.99
C GLU A 70 21.73 8.94 -3.42
N TYR A 71 20.95 8.53 -4.42
CA TYR A 71 19.74 9.25 -4.80
C TYR A 71 18.69 9.25 -3.69
N LEU A 72 18.49 8.14 -2.97
CA LEU A 72 17.55 8.08 -1.85
C LEU A 72 17.90 9.05 -0.71
N LYS A 73 19.17 9.49 -0.60
CA LYS A 73 19.61 10.53 0.34
C LYS A 73 19.46 11.96 -0.20
N SER A 74 19.01 12.10 -1.44
CA SER A 74 18.82 13.41 -2.05
C SER A 74 17.52 14.04 -1.57
N LYS A 75 17.50 15.37 -1.49
CA LYS A 75 16.30 16.12 -1.15
C LYS A 75 15.13 15.85 -2.10
N GLU A 76 15.43 15.60 -3.37
CA GLU A 76 14.41 15.27 -4.38
C GLU A 76 13.68 13.97 -4.04
N ALA A 77 14.43 12.92 -3.66
CA ALA A 77 13.84 11.65 -3.23
C ALA A 77 13.04 11.82 -1.93
N GLU A 78 13.62 12.49 -0.92
CA GLU A 78 12.95 12.76 0.36
C GLU A 78 11.65 13.54 0.18
N GLU A 79 11.66 14.61 -0.62
CA GLU A 79 10.47 15.42 -0.90
C GLU A 79 9.42 14.62 -1.67
N SER A 80 9.82 13.80 -2.64
CA SER A 80 8.91 12.94 -3.40
C SER A 80 8.25 11.87 -2.53
N SER A 81 9.04 11.19 -1.68
CA SER A 81 8.56 10.20 -0.71
C SER A 81 7.60 10.82 0.30
N THR A 82 8.02 11.94 0.92
CA THR A 82 7.20 12.65 1.92
C THR A 82 5.90 13.14 1.33
N LYS A 83 5.94 13.76 0.15
CA LYS A 83 4.73 14.23 -0.55
C LYS A 83 3.77 13.09 -0.87
N SER A 84 4.29 11.91 -1.22
CA SER A 84 3.48 10.74 -1.51
C SER A 84 2.84 10.17 -0.23
N LEU A 85 3.61 10.03 0.84
CA LEU A 85 3.14 9.46 2.12
C LEU A 85 2.21 10.41 2.89
N ASP A 86 2.41 11.72 2.80
CA ASP A 86 1.64 12.74 3.53
C ASP A 86 0.39 13.21 2.77
N ALA A 87 0.22 12.80 1.51
CA ALA A 87 -0.98 13.14 0.75
C ALA A 87 -2.22 12.49 1.38
N ALA A 88 -3.23 13.30 1.72
CA ALA A 88 -4.51 12.80 2.19
C ALA A 88 -5.14 11.86 1.15
N GLN A 89 -5.63 10.71 1.60
CA GLN A 89 -6.26 9.72 0.74
C GLN A 89 -7.78 9.74 0.91
N GLU A 90 -8.50 9.40 -0.15
CA GLU A 90 -9.96 9.25 -0.13
C GLU A 90 -10.35 7.77 -0.09
N TRP A 91 -11.02 7.35 1.00
CA TRP A 91 -11.49 5.98 1.19
C TRP A 91 -13.00 5.92 1.12
N THR A 92 -13.56 5.11 0.23
CA THR A 92 -15.00 4.94 0.11
C THR A 92 -15.44 3.68 0.85
N LEU A 93 -16.29 3.86 1.87
CA LEU A 93 -16.88 2.78 2.65
C LEU A 93 -18.00 2.07 1.88
N LYS A 94 -18.39 0.87 2.34
CA LYS A 94 -19.55 0.12 1.84
C LYS A 94 -20.87 0.89 1.89
N SER A 95 -20.99 1.82 2.84
CA SER A 95 -22.15 2.71 2.97
C SER A 95 -22.18 3.84 1.93
N GLY A 96 -21.12 4.01 1.14
CA GLY A 96 -20.92 5.14 0.23
C GLY A 96 -20.34 6.38 0.91
N LEU A 97 -20.08 6.33 2.22
CA LEU A 97 -19.38 7.40 2.95
C LEU A 97 -17.93 7.47 2.49
N THR A 98 -17.47 8.67 2.13
CA THR A 98 -16.06 8.93 1.83
C THR A 98 -15.36 9.47 3.08
N ILE A 99 -14.23 8.88 3.44
CA ILE A 99 -13.33 9.35 4.48
C ILE A 99 -12.14 10.01 3.79
N LYS A 100 -11.79 11.22 4.23
CA LYS A 100 -10.54 11.89 3.83
C LYS A 100 -9.58 11.88 5.01
N GLY A 101 -8.39 11.35 4.78
CA GLY A 101 -7.34 11.32 5.80
C GLY A 101 -6.15 10.50 5.35
N LYS A 102 -5.10 10.49 6.16
CA LYS A 102 -3.89 9.72 5.92
C LYS A 102 -3.99 8.39 6.66
N VAL A 103 -3.85 7.27 5.95
CA VAL A 103 -3.65 5.98 6.61
C VAL A 103 -2.28 5.98 7.25
N VAL A 104 -2.20 5.62 8.53
CA VAL A 104 -0.93 5.63 9.28
C VAL A 104 -0.51 4.25 9.77
N ASP A 105 -1.47 3.39 10.12
CA ASP A 105 -1.18 2.05 10.64
C ASP A 105 -2.42 1.13 10.57
N PHE A 106 -2.26 -0.13 10.97
CA PHE A 106 -3.35 -1.03 11.32
C PHE A 106 -3.86 -0.77 12.75
N ALA A 107 -5.07 -1.22 13.04
CA ALA A 107 -5.71 -1.05 14.33
C ALA A 107 -6.18 -2.39 14.90
N ASP A 108 -5.78 -2.67 16.13
CA ASP A 108 -6.36 -3.69 17.01
C ASP A 108 -6.61 -3.04 18.38
N ARG A 109 -7.75 -2.36 18.54
CA ARG A 109 -8.01 -1.55 19.74
C ARG A 109 -9.47 -1.50 20.15
N ASP A 110 -9.67 -1.24 21.43
CA ASP A 110 -10.99 -1.05 22.00
C ASP A 110 -11.50 0.39 21.79
N VAL A 111 -12.77 0.50 21.44
CA VAL A 111 -13.52 1.75 21.36
C VAL A 111 -14.61 1.73 22.42
N THR A 112 -14.51 2.63 23.39
CA THR A 112 -15.50 2.77 24.45
C THR A 112 -16.46 3.91 24.14
N ILE A 113 -17.75 3.61 24.15
CA ILE A 113 -18.84 4.57 23.97
C ILE A 113 -19.59 4.67 25.30
N ASP A 114 -19.72 5.87 25.82
CA ASP A 114 -20.46 6.10 27.06
C ASP A 114 -21.32 7.36 27.01
N ARG A 115 -22.36 7.38 27.84
CA ARG A 115 -23.24 8.53 28.00
C ARG A 115 -23.02 9.13 29.38
N ARG A 116 -22.58 10.39 29.43
CA ARG A 116 -22.39 11.15 30.67
C ARG A 116 -23.12 12.48 30.57
N ARG A 117 -23.96 12.81 31.56
CA ARG A 117 -24.67 14.10 31.64
C ARG A 117 -25.39 14.47 30.32
N ASN A 118 -26.08 13.48 29.73
CA ASN A 118 -26.82 13.58 28.46
C ASN A 118 -25.96 13.85 27.21
N ARG A 119 -24.65 13.69 27.31
CA ARG A 119 -23.70 13.78 26.19
C ARG A 119 -23.11 12.40 25.90
N ILE A 120 -22.85 12.13 24.63
CA ILE A 120 -22.22 10.89 24.17
C ILE A 120 -20.74 11.17 24.03
N PHE A 121 -19.92 10.29 24.58
CA PHE A 121 -18.48 10.31 24.46
C PHE A 121 -18.00 9.02 23.81
N VAL A 122 -16.89 9.14 23.08
CA VAL A 122 -16.18 8.01 22.46
C VAL A 122 -14.72 8.16 22.84
N ASN A 123 -14.15 7.17 23.51
CA ASN A 123 -12.79 7.21 24.07
C ASN A 123 -12.52 8.52 24.84
N ASP A 124 -13.46 8.89 25.72
CA ASP A 124 -13.45 10.12 26.50
C ASP A 124 -13.57 11.46 25.76
N ARG A 125 -13.71 11.42 24.43
CA ARG A 125 -13.93 12.62 23.61
C ARG A 125 -15.42 12.81 23.35
N LEU A 126 -15.88 14.05 23.40
CA LEU A 126 -17.28 14.37 23.10
C LEU A 126 -17.57 14.03 21.63
N MET A 127 -18.60 13.22 21.37
CA MET A 127 -18.96 12.75 20.03
C MET A 127 -19.09 13.90 19.02
N ASN A 128 -19.70 15.00 19.42
CA ASN A 128 -19.91 16.18 18.55
C ASN A 128 -18.61 16.93 18.20
N ASN A 129 -17.52 16.67 18.92
CA ASN A 129 -16.20 17.25 18.63
C ASN A 129 -15.34 16.34 17.75
N LEU A 130 -15.83 15.13 17.44
CA LEU A 130 -15.13 14.20 16.56
C LEU A 130 -15.36 14.58 15.10
N PRO A 131 -14.46 14.18 14.18
CA PRO A 131 -14.68 14.38 12.75
C PRO A 131 -16.02 13.80 12.27
N GLU A 132 -16.64 14.44 11.29
CA GLU A 132 -17.96 14.06 10.79
C GLU A 132 -18.01 12.58 10.35
N PHE A 133 -16.97 12.10 9.67
CA PHE A 133 -16.90 10.70 9.24
C PHE A 133 -16.94 9.75 10.45
N TYR A 134 -16.23 10.07 11.52
CA TYR A 134 -16.19 9.24 12.72
C TYR A 134 -17.53 9.29 13.47
N GLN A 135 -18.21 10.44 13.43
CA GLN A 135 -19.57 10.56 13.96
C GLN A 135 -20.56 9.60 13.26
N GLN A 136 -20.32 9.31 11.98
CA GLN A 136 -21.12 8.36 11.20
C GLN A 136 -20.68 6.91 11.35
N ILE A 137 -19.40 6.65 11.66
CA ILE A 137 -18.88 5.30 11.90
C ILE A 137 -19.43 4.70 13.20
N VAL A 138 -19.51 5.49 14.28
CA VAL A 138 -19.89 4.99 15.61
C VAL A 138 -21.28 4.31 15.62
N PRO A 139 -22.36 4.88 15.03
CA PRO A 139 -23.62 4.14 14.89
C PRO A 139 -23.50 2.87 14.05
N GLN A 140 -22.63 2.82 13.04
CA GLN A 140 -22.42 1.63 12.22
C GLN A 140 -21.73 0.51 13.03
N LEU A 141 -20.76 0.85 13.88
CA LEU A 141 -20.13 -0.08 14.82
C LEU A 141 -21.16 -0.70 15.77
N VAL A 142 -22.00 0.12 16.40
CA VAL A 142 -23.01 -0.36 17.35
C VAL A 142 -24.09 -1.20 16.64
N ALA A 143 -24.42 -0.87 15.38
CA ALA A 143 -25.36 -1.65 14.58
C ALA A 143 -24.77 -3.01 14.14
N HIS A 144 -23.49 -3.04 13.77
CA HIS A 144 -22.77 -4.26 13.41
C HIS A 144 -22.80 -5.30 14.55
N GLU A 145 -22.68 -4.83 15.79
CA GLU A 145 -22.77 -5.64 17.01
C GLU A 145 -24.20 -6.02 17.42
N GLY A 146 -25.19 -5.71 16.57
CA GLY A 146 -26.60 -6.05 16.77
C GLY A 146 -27.27 -5.29 17.91
N LYS A 147 -26.66 -4.22 18.43
CA LYS A 147 -27.22 -3.44 19.56
C LYS A 147 -28.30 -2.47 19.12
N ILE A 148 -28.26 -2.02 17.85
CA ILE A 148 -29.28 -1.16 17.25
C ILE A 148 -29.70 -1.67 15.87
N ALA A 149 -30.97 -1.47 15.51
CA ALA A 149 -31.52 -1.96 14.25
C ALA A 149 -31.12 -1.09 13.03
N GLN A 150 -30.79 0.19 13.24
CA GLN A 150 -30.38 1.10 12.18
C GLN A 150 -29.15 1.89 12.62
N ALA A 151 -28.15 1.99 11.73
CA ALA A 151 -26.91 2.72 11.97
C ALA A 151 -27.12 4.25 11.86
N ASN A 152 -27.83 4.84 12.81
CA ASN A 152 -28.03 6.30 12.87
C ASN A 152 -27.97 6.84 14.31
N GLY A 153 -27.69 8.14 14.42
CA GLY A 153 -27.50 8.79 15.73
C GLY A 153 -28.75 8.79 16.63
N ARG A 154 -29.95 8.68 16.06
CA ARG A 154 -31.20 8.63 16.83
C ARG A 154 -31.36 7.28 17.52
N GLU A 155 -31.15 6.17 16.81
CA GLU A 155 -31.16 4.83 17.41
C GLU A 155 -30.03 4.67 18.41
N LEU A 156 -28.81 5.11 18.09
CA LEU A 156 -27.67 5.12 19.01
C LEU A 156 -28.01 5.82 20.32
N ARG A 157 -28.59 7.01 20.26
CA ARG A 157 -28.99 7.77 21.45
C ARG A 157 -30.07 7.04 22.25
N ARG A 158 -31.08 6.47 21.59
CA ARG A 158 -32.15 5.72 22.26
C ARG A 158 -31.60 4.51 22.99
N TRP A 159 -30.72 3.75 22.34
CA TRP A 159 -30.05 2.60 22.94
C TRP A 159 -29.17 2.98 24.13
N LEU A 160 -28.35 4.03 24.01
CA LEU A 160 -27.53 4.53 25.14
C LEU A 160 -28.38 5.03 26.31
N ILE A 161 -29.58 5.57 26.06
CA ILE A 161 -30.51 5.93 27.14
C ILE A 161 -31.03 4.68 27.86
N ALA A 162 -31.35 3.62 27.11
CA ALA A 162 -31.85 2.36 27.67
C ALA A 162 -30.79 1.60 28.47
N GLU A 163 -29.53 1.63 28.03
CA GLU A 163 -28.39 1.00 28.70
C GLU A 163 -27.94 1.76 29.96
N GLY A 164 -28.27 3.05 30.04
CA GLY A 164 -27.93 3.93 31.15
C GLY A 164 -26.50 4.50 31.05
N ASP A 165 -25.92 4.87 32.18
CA ASP A 165 -24.58 5.49 32.25
C ASP A 165 -23.45 4.44 32.27
N LYS A 166 -23.68 3.23 31.74
CA LYS A 166 -22.68 2.16 31.66
C LYS A 166 -21.86 2.30 30.38
N PRO A 167 -20.53 2.44 30.47
CA PRO A 167 -19.66 2.42 29.30
C PRO A 167 -19.79 1.09 28.54
N GLN A 168 -19.84 1.18 27.21
CA GLN A 168 -19.92 0.04 26.31
C GLN A 168 -18.64 0.00 25.47
N THR A 169 -17.90 -1.09 25.58
CA THR A 169 -16.63 -1.26 24.87
C THR A 169 -16.81 -2.20 23.69
N PHE A 170 -16.24 -1.81 22.56
CA PHE A 170 -16.28 -2.51 21.29
C PHE A 170 -14.87 -2.73 20.79
N HIS A 171 -14.51 -3.97 20.54
CA HIS A 171 -13.21 -4.30 19.96
C HIS A 171 -13.21 -4.00 18.46
N VAL A 172 -12.26 -3.21 17.99
CA VAL A 172 -12.19 -2.74 16.60
C VAL A 172 -10.88 -3.20 15.96
N GLN A 173 -11.04 -3.95 14.87
CA GLN A 173 -9.98 -4.32 13.95
C GLN A 173 -10.13 -3.57 12.64
N GLY A 174 -9.06 -2.95 12.16
CA GLY A 174 -9.15 -2.06 11.01
C GLY A 174 -7.86 -1.36 10.64
N ILE A 175 -8.01 -0.18 10.05
CA ILE A 175 -6.93 0.75 9.75
C ILE A 175 -7.06 2.00 10.61
N VAL A 176 -5.93 2.64 10.90
CA VAL A 176 -5.86 3.94 11.56
C VAL A 176 -5.79 5.02 10.48
N ILE A 177 -6.71 5.97 10.56
CA ILE A 177 -6.71 7.15 9.72
C ILE A 177 -6.43 8.38 10.60
N GLU A 178 -5.37 9.10 10.26
CA GLU A 178 -5.09 10.43 10.75
C GLU A 178 -5.94 11.45 9.98
N ALA A 179 -6.80 12.18 10.70
CA ALA A 179 -7.61 13.25 10.15
C ALA A 179 -6.77 14.54 9.98
N GLU A 180 -7.31 15.54 9.28
CA GLU A 180 -6.64 16.85 9.09
C GLU A 180 -6.26 17.56 10.40
N SER A 181 -6.93 17.22 11.52
CA SER A 181 -6.60 17.74 12.84
C SER A 181 -5.35 17.09 13.48
N GLY A 182 -4.76 16.09 12.83
CA GLY A 182 -3.68 15.25 13.38
C GLY A 182 -4.16 14.20 14.38
N ASP A 183 -5.49 14.05 14.56
CA ASP A 183 -6.05 13.01 15.43
C ASP A 183 -6.21 11.70 14.66
N GLU A 184 -5.87 10.59 15.32
CA GLU A 184 -5.99 9.24 14.80
C GLU A 184 -7.32 8.57 15.16
N PHE A 185 -7.93 7.93 14.16
CA PHE A 185 -9.21 7.23 14.31
C PHE A 185 -9.14 5.84 13.69
N ALA A 186 -9.57 4.83 14.45
CA ALA A 186 -9.70 3.46 13.94
C ALA A 186 -10.96 3.33 13.06
N VAL A 187 -10.77 2.89 11.83
CA VAL A 187 -11.84 2.59 10.86
C VAL A 187 -11.96 1.07 10.73
N PRO A 188 -13.07 0.48 11.20
CA PRO A 188 -13.26 -0.96 11.16
C PRO A 188 -13.22 -1.55 9.75
N PHE A 189 -12.60 -2.73 9.61
CA PHE A 189 -12.54 -3.46 8.34
C PHE A 189 -13.92 -3.76 7.74
N PHE A 190 -14.92 -4.10 8.56
CA PHE A 190 -16.25 -4.43 8.04
C PHE A 190 -16.92 -3.28 7.27
N LEU A 191 -16.44 -2.04 7.43
CA LEU A 191 -16.90 -0.87 6.70
C LEU A 191 -16.20 -0.68 5.35
N LEU A 192 -15.00 -1.21 5.16
CA LEU A 192 -14.23 -1.08 3.93
C LEU A 192 -14.83 -1.95 2.82
N SER A 193 -14.59 -1.57 1.57
CA SER A 193 -15.05 -2.35 0.42
C SER A 193 -14.36 -3.72 0.37
N ASP A 194 -15.00 -4.70 -0.27
CA ASP A 194 -14.42 -6.05 -0.37
C ASP A 194 -13.11 -6.07 -1.19
N ALA A 195 -12.94 -5.11 -2.10
CA ALA A 195 -11.69 -4.94 -2.86
C ALA A 195 -10.56 -4.47 -1.93
N ASP A 196 -10.83 -3.48 -1.08
CA ASP A 196 -9.87 -2.95 -0.12
C ASP A 196 -9.50 -3.99 0.93
N LEU A 197 -10.48 -4.75 1.41
CA LEU A 197 -10.24 -5.82 2.36
C LEU A 197 -9.32 -6.90 1.82
N LYS A 198 -9.52 -7.34 0.58
CA LYS A 198 -8.62 -8.31 -0.07
C LYS A 198 -7.21 -7.78 -0.22
N LEU A 199 -7.07 -6.49 -0.47
CA LEU A 199 -5.78 -5.83 -0.58
C LEU A 199 -5.06 -5.78 0.78
N LEU A 200 -5.77 -5.38 1.83
CA LEU A 200 -5.23 -5.13 3.17
C LEU A 200 -5.01 -6.40 3.99
N GLN A 201 -5.81 -7.45 3.75
CA GLN A 201 -5.88 -8.64 4.61
C GLN A 201 -4.51 -9.29 4.88
N PRO A 202 -3.63 -9.52 3.88
CA PRO A 202 -2.34 -10.15 4.17
C PRO A 202 -1.36 -9.27 4.94
N GLY A 203 -1.41 -7.95 4.74
CA GLY A 203 -0.65 -6.99 5.56
C GLY A 203 -1.14 -7.01 7.01
N TRP A 204 -2.46 -7.00 7.18
CA TRP A 204 -3.11 -7.11 8.49
C TRP A 204 -2.75 -8.40 9.23
N GLU A 205 -2.84 -9.57 8.59
CA GLU A 205 -2.55 -10.85 9.24
C GLU A 205 -1.08 -10.94 9.71
N LYS A 206 -0.16 -10.33 8.96
CA LYS A 206 1.24 -10.21 9.36
C LYS A 206 1.44 -9.24 10.51
N TRP A 207 0.86 -8.05 10.41
CA TRP A 207 0.90 -7.04 11.46
C TRP A 207 0.34 -7.63 12.76
N LEU A 208 -0.79 -8.33 12.71
CA LEU A 208 -1.41 -8.99 13.87
C LEU A 208 -0.50 -10.07 14.47
N ALA A 209 0.20 -10.84 13.62
CA ALA A 209 1.16 -11.85 14.09
C ALA A 209 2.41 -11.24 14.74
N ALA A 210 2.86 -10.06 14.28
CA ALA A 210 3.94 -9.28 14.89
C ALA A 210 3.47 -8.63 16.21
N HIS A 211 2.31 -7.97 16.18
CA HIS A 211 1.68 -7.32 17.32
C HIS A 211 1.45 -8.29 18.48
N ALA A 212 0.94 -9.50 18.20
CA ALA A 212 0.75 -10.55 19.21
C ALA A 212 2.06 -11.05 19.84
N LYS A 213 3.19 -10.87 19.16
CA LYS A 213 4.53 -11.23 19.66
C LYS A 213 5.28 -10.03 20.26
N GLN A 214 4.69 -8.84 20.25
CA GLN A 214 5.35 -7.58 20.63
C GLN A 214 6.63 -7.32 19.82
N ASP A 215 6.60 -7.70 18.54
CA ASP A 215 7.67 -7.47 17.59
C ASP A 215 7.47 -6.12 16.91
N TYR A 216 7.91 -5.05 17.59
CA TYR A 216 7.64 -3.66 17.19
C TYR A 216 8.27 -3.29 15.84
N GLU A 217 9.43 -3.85 15.51
CA GLU A 217 10.13 -3.62 14.24
C GLU A 217 9.30 -4.18 13.08
N ALA A 218 8.87 -5.43 13.19
CA ALA A 218 7.99 -6.04 12.19
C ALA A 218 6.60 -5.39 12.13
N GLU A 219 6.11 -4.82 13.23
CA GLU A 219 4.87 -4.03 13.26
C GLU A 219 5.03 -2.73 12.45
N GLU A 220 6.12 -2.00 12.69
CA GLU A 220 6.46 -0.75 12.00
C GLU A 220 6.66 -0.96 10.49
N ASP A 221 7.34 -2.03 10.09
CA ASP A 221 7.51 -2.44 8.68
C ASP A 221 6.14 -2.60 7.99
N MET A 222 5.20 -3.28 8.64
CA MET A 222 3.87 -3.50 8.07
C MET A 222 3.07 -2.20 8.00
N GLY A 223 3.22 -1.31 8.97
CA GLY A 223 2.67 0.04 8.95
C GLY A 223 3.26 0.88 7.80
N PHE A 224 4.57 0.80 7.56
CA PHE A 224 5.22 1.46 6.43
C PHE A 224 4.72 0.94 5.07
N LEU A 225 4.63 -0.38 4.90
CA LEU A 225 4.09 -0.97 3.67
C LEU A 225 2.62 -0.59 3.44
N LEU A 226 1.81 -0.54 4.50
CA LEU A 226 0.42 -0.07 4.42
C LEU A 226 0.35 1.39 3.92
N ARG A 227 1.15 2.29 4.51
CA ARG A 227 1.21 3.70 4.09
C ARG A 227 1.63 3.85 2.63
N SER A 228 2.64 3.09 2.23
CA SER A 228 3.16 3.06 0.86
C SER A 228 2.12 2.58 -0.15
N LEU A 229 1.36 1.54 0.21
CA LEU A 229 0.26 1.03 -0.60
C LEU A 229 -0.88 2.05 -0.73
N ALA A 230 -1.26 2.71 0.36
CA ALA A 230 -2.28 3.75 0.36
C ALA A 230 -1.86 4.95 -0.52
N ALA A 231 -0.60 5.39 -0.41
CA ALA A 231 -0.03 6.46 -1.22
C ALA A 231 -0.03 6.12 -2.71
N ALA A 232 0.46 4.92 -3.07
CA ALA A 232 0.48 4.46 -4.46
C ALA A 232 -0.91 4.42 -5.09
N ARG A 233 -1.91 3.91 -4.35
CA ARG A 233 -3.29 3.85 -4.81
C ARG A 233 -3.92 5.22 -5.02
N GLN A 234 -3.60 6.19 -4.16
CA GLN A 234 -4.08 7.56 -4.32
C GLN A 234 -3.56 8.21 -5.60
N GLN A 235 -2.34 7.87 -6.01
CA GLN A 235 -1.75 8.35 -7.26
C GLN A 235 -2.27 7.58 -8.48
N ASP A 236 -2.75 6.36 -8.28
CA ASP A 236 -3.13 5.45 -9.35
C ASP A 236 -4.20 4.44 -8.90
N GLU A 237 -5.42 4.68 -9.37
CA GLU A 237 -6.57 3.82 -9.09
C GLU A 237 -6.42 2.40 -9.67
N GLN A 238 -5.46 2.18 -10.59
CA GLN A 238 -5.20 0.86 -11.19
C GLN A 238 -4.29 -0.03 -10.33
N VAL A 239 -3.79 0.47 -9.19
CA VAL A 239 -3.10 -0.37 -8.21
C VAL A 239 -4.09 -1.40 -7.63
N GLN A 240 -4.07 -2.60 -8.19
CA GLN A 240 -5.00 -3.70 -7.84
C GLN A 240 -4.39 -4.79 -6.97
N ARG A 241 -3.10 -4.67 -6.60
CA ARG A 241 -2.34 -5.74 -5.97
C ARG A 241 -1.58 -5.25 -4.73
N GLN A 242 -1.32 -6.18 -3.83
CA GLN A 242 -0.43 -5.97 -2.68
C GLN A 242 0.99 -5.64 -3.14
N ILE A 243 1.73 -4.94 -2.29
CA ILE A 243 3.17 -4.73 -2.49
C ILE A 243 3.86 -6.09 -2.46
N ALA A 244 4.48 -6.46 -3.58
CA ALA A 244 5.29 -7.65 -3.65
C ALA A 244 6.67 -7.36 -3.05
N LEU A 245 7.19 -8.27 -2.22
CA LEU A 245 8.59 -8.19 -1.81
C LEU A 245 9.44 -8.80 -2.92
N LEU A 246 10.31 -8.01 -3.53
CA LEU A 246 11.22 -8.51 -4.54
C LEU A 246 12.52 -8.96 -3.89
N GLN A 247 12.83 -10.25 -4.03
CA GLN A 247 14.05 -10.84 -3.51
C GLN A 247 15.03 -11.05 -4.65
N LEU A 248 16.13 -10.28 -4.66
CA LEU A 248 17.23 -10.44 -5.60
C LEU A 248 18.14 -11.58 -5.14
N ASN A 249 17.68 -12.83 -5.27
CA ASN A 249 18.49 -14.01 -5.01
C ASN A 249 19.44 -14.30 -6.19
N MET A 250 20.51 -13.51 -6.26
CA MET A 250 21.52 -13.58 -7.31
C MET A 250 22.54 -14.71 -7.10
N GLN A 251 22.07 -15.96 -7.08
CA GLN A 251 22.92 -17.14 -7.22
C GLN A 251 22.76 -17.77 -8.60
N ALA A 252 23.14 -17.04 -9.64
CA ALA A 252 23.80 -17.57 -10.86
C ALA A 252 23.72 -16.52 -11.99
N ILE A 253 24.86 -16.21 -12.61
CA ILE A 253 25.23 -16.65 -13.98
C ILE A 253 26.56 -15.97 -14.35
N GLN A 254 27.63 -16.75 -14.45
CA GLN A 254 28.90 -16.34 -15.08
C GLN A 254 29.13 -16.97 -16.47
N ALA A 255 28.13 -17.62 -17.08
CA ALA A 255 28.35 -18.44 -18.29
C ALA A 255 27.53 -18.05 -19.53
N GLY A 256 26.59 -17.10 -19.46
CA GLY A 256 25.85 -16.65 -20.65
C GLY A 256 24.86 -17.66 -21.28
N VAL A 257 24.55 -18.79 -20.62
CA VAL A 257 23.69 -19.87 -21.18
C VAL A 257 22.22 -19.79 -20.74
N THR A 258 21.89 -19.01 -19.70
CA THR A 258 20.52 -18.91 -19.14
C THR A 258 20.01 -17.47 -19.11
N SER A 259 18.69 -17.31 -19.25
CA SER A 259 18.00 -16.03 -19.08
C SER A 259 17.50 -15.90 -17.64
N LEU A 260 17.27 -14.66 -17.19
CA LEU A 260 16.60 -14.42 -15.92
C LEU A 260 15.12 -14.22 -16.15
N TRP A 261 14.36 -14.78 -15.22
CA TRP A 261 12.91 -14.80 -15.23
C TRP A 261 12.45 -14.31 -13.88
N GLU A 262 11.53 -13.36 -13.89
CA GLU A 262 10.79 -12.97 -12.71
C GLU A 262 9.58 -13.91 -12.62
N VAL A 263 9.49 -14.62 -11.51
CA VAL A 263 8.38 -15.49 -11.18
C VAL A 263 7.66 -14.87 -9.99
N THR A 264 6.40 -14.50 -10.18
CA THR A 264 5.53 -14.14 -9.07
C THR A 264 5.18 -15.41 -8.30
N LEU A 265 5.44 -15.45 -7.02
CA LEU A 265 5.12 -16.55 -6.13
C LEU A 265 4.04 -16.11 -5.15
N TYR A 266 2.93 -16.85 -5.12
CA TYR A 266 1.88 -16.67 -4.13
C TYR A 266 2.08 -17.66 -2.98
N PRO A 267 1.78 -17.32 -1.72
CA PRO A 267 1.80 -18.32 -0.66
C PRO A 267 0.81 -19.45 -0.96
N ALA A 268 1.17 -20.69 -0.62
CA ALA A 268 0.28 -21.83 -0.79
C ALA A 268 -1.00 -21.67 0.04
N ALA A 269 -2.10 -22.31 -0.39
CA ALA A 269 -3.38 -22.25 0.30
C ALA A 269 -3.23 -22.56 1.81
N GLY A 270 -3.71 -21.62 2.65
CA GLY A 270 -3.60 -21.72 4.12
C GLY A 270 -2.29 -21.20 4.72
N LYS A 271 -1.35 -20.69 3.91
CA LYS A 271 -0.19 -19.92 4.37
C LYS A 271 -0.40 -18.44 4.03
N PHE A 272 0.02 -17.57 4.94
CA PHE A 272 -0.12 -16.13 4.80
C PHE A 272 1.21 -15.48 4.44
N GLY A 273 1.20 -14.57 3.47
CA GLY A 273 2.37 -13.83 2.97
C GLY A 273 2.03 -12.98 1.74
N PRO A 274 2.73 -11.85 1.50
CA PRO A 274 2.59 -11.10 0.27
C PRO A 274 3.12 -11.97 -0.89
N PRO A 275 2.67 -11.70 -2.13
CA PRO A 275 3.34 -12.25 -3.28
C PRO A 275 4.84 -11.90 -3.23
N LEU A 276 5.68 -12.86 -3.56
CA LEU A 276 7.11 -12.63 -3.74
C LEU A 276 7.38 -12.51 -5.24
N TRP A 277 8.19 -11.54 -5.62
CA TRP A 277 8.79 -11.55 -6.95
C TRP A 277 10.20 -12.09 -6.80
N VAL A 278 10.42 -13.27 -7.37
CA VAL A 278 11.72 -13.92 -7.31
C VAL A 278 12.30 -13.91 -8.70
N VAL A 279 13.51 -13.38 -8.79
CA VAL A 279 14.28 -13.45 -10.01
C VAL A 279 15.11 -14.74 -9.97
N VAL A 280 14.85 -15.64 -10.92
CA VAL A 280 15.49 -16.95 -11.02
C VAL A 280 16.05 -17.18 -12.42
N THR A 281 17.05 -18.05 -12.51
CA THR A 281 17.66 -18.42 -13.78
C THR A 281 16.92 -19.58 -14.44
N GLY A 282 16.68 -19.48 -15.75
CA GLY A 282 16.10 -20.56 -16.54
C GLY A 282 16.34 -20.38 -18.04
N ARG A 283 16.42 -21.48 -18.78
CA ARG A 283 16.46 -21.43 -20.25
C ARG A 283 15.09 -21.10 -20.83
N ASN A 284 14.04 -21.43 -20.10
CA ASN A 284 12.64 -21.14 -20.43
C ASN A 284 11.82 -20.86 -19.16
N ASN A 285 10.55 -20.48 -19.35
CA ASN A 285 9.63 -20.18 -18.26
C ASN A 285 9.36 -21.38 -17.32
N LEU A 286 9.27 -22.61 -17.84
CA LEU A 286 9.04 -23.81 -17.04
C LEU A 286 10.21 -24.12 -16.09
N GLU A 287 11.45 -24.01 -16.59
CA GLU A 287 12.66 -24.21 -15.80
C GLU A 287 12.81 -23.13 -14.74
N ALA A 288 12.47 -21.88 -15.07
CA ALA A 288 12.40 -20.79 -14.10
C ALA A 288 11.37 -21.06 -13.00
N VAL A 289 10.15 -21.48 -13.36
CA VAL A 289 9.12 -21.86 -12.38
C VAL A 289 9.62 -22.99 -11.48
N ASP A 290 10.18 -24.05 -12.05
CA ASP A 290 10.69 -25.17 -11.27
C ASP A 290 11.83 -24.75 -10.32
N ALA A 291 12.73 -23.87 -10.78
CA ALA A 291 13.79 -23.29 -9.95
C ALA A 291 13.22 -22.45 -8.79
N ALA A 292 12.24 -21.58 -9.07
CA ALA A 292 11.57 -20.78 -8.05
C ALA A 292 10.83 -21.66 -7.05
N MET A 293 10.10 -22.68 -7.52
CA MET A 293 9.36 -23.60 -6.65
C MET A 293 10.27 -24.47 -5.78
N LYS A 294 11.46 -24.85 -6.27
CA LYS A 294 12.49 -25.54 -5.49
C LYS A 294 13.05 -24.67 -4.37
N GLN A 295 13.28 -23.39 -4.65
CA GLN A 295 13.78 -22.45 -3.65
C GLN A 295 12.68 -22.04 -2.64
N TYR A 296 11.41 -22.09 -3.06
CA TYR A 296 10.25 -21.68 -2.27
C TYR A 296 9.16 -22.77 -2.23
N PRO A 297 9.40 -23.93 -1.57
CA PRO A 297 8.48 -25.08 -1.58
C PRO A 297 7.13 -24.83 -0.86
N GLY A 298 6.95 -23.66 -0.24
CA GLY A 298 5.70 -23.22 0.40
C GLY A 298 4.85 -22.26 -0.43
N HIS A 299 5.24 -21.99 -1.69
CA HIS A 299 4.55 -21.06 -2.57
C HIS A 299 4.00 -21.78 -3.81
N VAL A 300 3.18 -21.08 -4.58
CA VAL A 300 2.64 -21.50 -5.87
C VAL A 300 3.03 -20.46 -6.90
N ALA A 301 3.57 -20.91 -8.03
CA ALA A 301 3.97 -20.02 -9.12
C ALA A 301 2.74 -19.39 -9.79
N GLY A 302 2.84 -18.08 -9.97
CA GLY A 302 1.91 -17.22 -10.69
C GLY A 302 2.45 -16.83 -12.07
N PRO A 303 2.20 -15.57 -12.50
CA PRO A 303 2.78 -15.03 -13.73
C PRO A 303 4.31 -15.15 -13.78
N VAL A 304 4.82 -15.40 -14.98
CA VAL A 304 6.25 -15.56 -15.25
C VAL A 304 6.62 -14.66 -16.41
N ARG A 305 7.63 -13.82 -16.24
CA ARG A 305 8.12 -12.93 -17.30
C ARG A 305 9.64 -12.95 -17.38
N ARG A 306 10.17 -12.66 -18.56
CA ARG A 306 11.62 -12.59 -18.77
C ARG A 306 12.13 -11.22 -18.34
N VAL A 307 13.22 -11.19 -17.57
CA VAL A 307 13.88 -9.96 -17.13
C VAL A 307 14.76 -9.42 -18.25
N SER A 308 14.65 -8.12 -18.52
CA SER A 308 15.53 -7.40 -19.45
C SER A 308 16.92 -7.20 -18.82
N ARG A 309 17.98 -7.55 -19.57
CA ARG A 309 19.35 -7.18 -19.21
C ARG A 309 19.66 -5.78 -19.73
N ARG A 310 20.40 -5.00 -18.96
CA ARG A 310 21.05 -3.79 -19.46
C ARG A 310 22.06 -4.18 -20.54
N ARG A 311 21.98 -3.56 -21.72
CA ARG A 311 22.94 -3.78 -22.83
C ARG A 311 24.14 -2.87 -22.68
#